data_AF-A0A4Y1S344-F1
#
_entry.id   AF-A0A4Y1S344-F1
#
_cell.length_a   1.000
_cell.length_b   1.000
_cell.length_c   1.000
_cell.angle_alpha   90.00
_cell.angle_beta   90.00
_cell.angle_gamma   90.00
#
_symmetry.space_group_name_H-M   'P 1'
#
loop_
_entity.id
_entity.type
_entity.pdbx_description
1 polymer ?
#
loop_
_entity_poly.entity_id
_entity_poly.type
_entity_poly.pdbx_seq_one_letter_code
_entity_poly.pdbx_strand_id
1 'polypeptide(L)'
;MKKEYMQGQEKKLPGVGFKKLKKILKKCRREDTHEVHDVRTCPDHCPVCDGSFFPALLKEMSAVVGFFNKRAQKLLDLHLASGFRKYFFWFKGKLRGNHVGLIEEGKDLVTYALINAIAIRKILKKYDKIHYSTQGQAFKSQAQSMHIGILQSPWLCELMAFHINLRETKTKSRKTPALFEGCSLKINDGKPSLACELFDSVKLDVDLTCSICLDTVFDPVALTCGHIFCFMCACSAASVTIVDGLKAAEPKEKCPLCRETRVYEGAVHLEELSMLLSRSCHEYWEQRLQTERIERIRQAKQHWESQCRAFMGV
;
A
#
# COMPACT_ATOMS: atom_id res chain seq x y z
N MET A 1 -5.85 -26.34 -3.57
CA MET A 1 -5.27 -25.13 -2.94
C MET A 1 -6.19 -23.90 -2.90
N LYS A 2 -7.53 -24.04 -2.79
CA LYS A 2 -8.44 -22.88 -2.68
C LYS A 2 -9.45 -22.99 -1.53
N LYS A 3 -9.26 -23.95 -0.63
CA LYS A 3 -10.26 -24.34 0.37
C LYS A 3 -9.76 -24.53 1.80
N GLU A 4 -8.47 -24.33 2.09
CA GLU A 4 -7.93 -24.57 3.44
C GLU A 4 -7.23 -23.35 4.06
N TYR A 5 -7.39 -22.16 3.48
CA TYR A 5 -6.79 -20.96 4.05
C TYR A 5 -7.82 -20.22 4.90
N MET A 6 -7.59 -20.24 6.22
CA MET A 6 -8.23 -19.44 7.27
C MET A 6 -9.57 -19.93 7.83
N GLN A 7 -9.55 -21.06 8.55
CA GLN A 7 -10.58 -21.35 9.57
C GLN A 7 -10.38 -20.41 10.76
N GLY A 8 -11.25 -19.40 10.88
CA GLY A 8 -11.24 -18.48 12.03
C GLY A 8 -12.23 -17.31 11.95
N GLN A 9 -12.73 -16.93 10.77
CA GLN A 9 -13.83 -15.97 10.65
C GLN A 9 -14.73 -16.37 9.47
N GLU A 10 -15.98 -16.73 9.76
CA GLU A 10 -17.04 -17.08 8.80
C GLU A 10 -17.54 -15.90 7.93
N LYS A 11 -16.65 -15.00 7.48
CA LYS A 11 -16.96 -14.02 6.45
C LYS A 11 -16.13 -14.35 5.23
N LYS A 12 -16.80 -14.66 4.10
CA LYS A 12 -16.16 -14.86 2.79
C LYS A 12 -15.23 -13.67 2.52
N LEU A 13 -13.92 -13.89 2.63
CA LEU A 13 -12.91 -12.87 2.36
C LEU A 13 -13.13 -12.35 0.94
N PRO A 14 -13.17 -11.02 0.72
CA PRO A 14 -13.20 -10.47 -0.62
C PRO A 14 -11.99 -11.00 -1.37
N GLY A 15 -12.19 -11.50 -2.57
CA GLY A 15 -11.11 -11.98 -3.40
C GLY A 15 -11.55 -11.87 -4.84
N VAL A 16 -10.58 -11.77 -5.75
CA VAL A 16 -10.90 -11.68 -7.18
C VAL A 16 -11.76 -12.88 -7.58
N GLY A 17 -12.98 -12.57 -7.98
CA GLY A 17 -14.08 -13.46 -8.31
C GLY A 17 -13.85 -14.13 -9.66
N PHE A 18 -12.77 -14.91 -9.76
CA PHE A 18 -12.36 -15.60 -10.99
C PHE A 18 -13.49 -16.34 -11.70
N LYS A 19 -14.45 -16.91 -10.96
CA LYS A 19 -15.60 -17.61 -11.57
C LYS A 19 -16.54 -16.64 -12.29
N LYS A 20 -16.79 -15.46 -11.72
CA LYS A 20 -17.66 -14.43 -12.30
C LYS A 20 -16.97 -13.75 -13.49
N LEU A 21 -15.73 -13.29 -13.32
CA LEU A 21 -14.95 -12.69 -14.40
C LEU A 21 -14.71 -13.66 -15.57
N LYS A 22 -14.40 -14.94 -15.29
CA LYS A 22 -14.30 -15.96 -16.36
C LYS A 22 -15.64 -16.25 -17.03
N LYS A 23 -16.79 -16.05 -16.37
CA LYS A 23 -18.11 -16.19 -16.99
C LYS A 23 -18.37 -15.05 -17.98
N ILE A 24 -18.00 -13.81 -17.63
CA ILE A 24 -18.08 -12.65 -18.53
C ILE A 24 -17.24 -12.92 -19.79
N LEU A 25 -15.97 -13.32 -19.61
CA LEU A 25 -15.08 -13.71 -20.72
C LEU A 25 -15.63 -14.86 -21.58
N LYS A 26 -16.41 -15.78 -21.00
CA LYS A 26 -17.02 -16.89 -21.74
C LYS A 26 -18.25 -16.48 -22.55
N LYS A 27 -18.97 -15.43 -22.13
CA LYS A 27 -20.13 -14.90 -22.87
C LYS A 27 -19.69 -14.23 -24.18
N CYS A 28 -18.55 -13.55 -24.15
CA CYS A 28 -17.88 -13.02 -25.34
C CYS A 28 -17.67 -14.07 -26.45
N ARG A 29 -17.53 -15.35 -26.07
CA ARG A 29 -17.33 -16.47 -27.01
C ARG A 29 -18.64 -17.03 -27.60
N ARG A 30 -19.81 -16.59 -27.14
CA ARG A 30 -21.12 -17.18 -27.48
C ARG A 30 -22.08 -16.27 -28.24
N GLU A 31 -21.95 -14.94 -28.14
CA GLU A 31 -22.96 -14.02 -28.68
C GLU A 31 -22.81 -13.71 -30.19
N ASP A 32 -21.66 -14.01 -30.83
CA ASP A 32 -21.48 -13.88 -32.29
C ASP A 32 -21.86 -15.17 -33.06
N THR A 33 -23.11 -15.63 -32.94
CA THR A 33 -23.62 -16.84 -33.65
C THR A 33 -24.60 -16.55 -34.78
N HIS A 34 -24.49 -15.40 -35.44
CA HIS A 34 -25.13 -15.14 -36.72
C HIS A 34 -24.15 -14.47 -37.69
N GLU A 35 -23.23 -15.24 -38.26
CA GLU A 35 -22.94 -15.30 -39.70
C GLU A 35 -21.66 -16.11 -39.97
N VAL A 36 -21.59 -16.63 -41.19
CA VAL A 36 -20.87 -17.84 -41.60
C VAL A 36 -19.44 -17.50 -42.04
N HIS A 37 -18.49 -18.36 -41.64
CA HIS A 37 -17.11 -18.50 -42.15
C HIS A 37 -16.19 -17.25 -42.08
N ASP A 38 -15.49 -17.05 -40.95
CA ASP A 38 -14.03 -17.12 -40.90
C ASP A 38 -13.48 -17.05 -39.45
N VAL A 39 -12.19 -17.29 -39.28
CA VAL A 39 -11.44 -17.49 -38.03
C VAL A 39 -11.79 -16.55 -36.85
N ARG A 40 -12.53 -17.10 -35.88
CA ARG A 40 -12.44 -16.99 -34.41
C ARG A 40 -11.57 -15.88 -33.80
N THR A 41 -12.04 -14.64 -33.76
CA THR A 41 -11.49 -13.65 -32.79
C THR A 41 -12.45 -12.51 -32.51
N CYS A 42 -12.60 -12.17 -31.22
CA CYS A 42 -13.27 -10.95 -30.79
C CYS A 42 -12.38 -9.75 -31.15
N PRO A 43 -12.91 -8.64 -31.69
CA PRO A 43 -12.09 -7.48 -32.08
C PRO A 43 -11.31 -6.89 -30.90
N ASP A 44 -10.19 -6.21 -31.21
CA ASP A 44 -9.26 -5.61 -30.24
C ASP A 44 -9.93 -4.66 -29.25
N HIS A 45 -11.08 -4.10 -29.61
CA HIS A 45 -11.96 -3.28 -28.77
C HIS A 45 -13.37 -3.87 -28.82
N CYS A 46 -13.73 -4.68 -27.83
CA CYS A 46 -15.06 -5.25 -27.73
C CYS A 46 -15.88 -4.46 -26.71
N PRO A 47 -16.79 -3.56 -27.14
CA PRO A 47 -17.52 -2.69 -26.22
C PRO A 47 -18.36 -3.46 -25.19
N VAL A 48 -18.81 -4.67 -25.53
CA VAL A 48 -19.57 -5.55 -24.64
C VAL A 48 -18.68 -6.15 -23.54
N CYS A 49 -17.48 -6.59 -23.91
CA CYS A 49 -16.54 -7.22 -22.99
C CYS A 49 -15.78 -6.15 -22.19
N ASP A 50 -15.39 -5.03 -22.81
CA ASP A 50 -14.79 -3.86 -22.16
C ASP A 50 -15.73 -3.20 -21.16
N GLY A 51 -16.98 -2.95 -21.57
CA GLY A 51 -18.00 -2.28 -20.76
C GLY A 51 -18.48 -3.09 -19.55
N SER A 52 -18.19 -4.39 -19.48
CA SER A 52 -18.61 -5.25 -18.38
C SER A 52 -17.45 -5.85 -17.59
N PHE A 53 -16.33 -6.19 -18.23
CA PHE A 53 -15.18 -6.84 -17.59
C PHE A 53 -14.37 -5.87 -16.74
N PHE A 54 -13.90 -4.75 -17.30
CA PHE A 54 -13.04 -3.81 -16.57
C PHE A 54 -13.75 -3.13 -15.39
N PRO A 55 -15.01 -2.67 -15.51
CA PRO A 55 -15.75 -2.14 -14.36
C PRO A 55 -15.98 -3.20 -13.27
N ALA A 56 -16.28 -4.44 -13.65
CA ALA A 56 -16.45 -5.53 -12.68
C ALA A 56 -15.12 -5.86 -11.96
N LEU A 57 -14.02 -5.89 -12.70
CA LEU A 57 -12.68 -6.11 -12.13
C LEU A 57 -12.28 -4.96 -11.21
N LEU A 58 -12.50 -3.71 -11.61
CA LEU A 58 -12.22 -2.53 -10.79
C LEU A 58 -12.98 -2.59 -9.47
N LYS A 59 -14.28 -2.94 -9.50
CA LYS A 59 -15.09 -3.12 -8.28
C LYS A 59 -14.52 -4.22 -7.36
N GLU A 60 -14.07 -5.33 -7.94
CA GLU A 60 -13.44 -6.41 -7.16
C GLU A 60 -12.08 -5.98 -6.58
N MET A 61 -11.28 -5.22 -7.33
CA MET A 61 -10.00 -4.66 -6.88
C MET A 61 -10.20 -3.69 -5.71
N SER A 62 -11.13 -2.73 -5.84
CA SER A 62 -11.44 -1.78 -4.76
C SER A 62 -11.91 -2.49 -3.49
N ALA A 63 -12.71 -3.56 -3.61
CA ALA A 63 -13.15 -4.34 -2.46
C ALA A 63 -11.99 -5.08 -1.77
N VAL A 64 -11.06 -5.64 -2.55
CA VAL A 64 -9.84 -6.30 -2.05
C VAL A 64 -8.93 -5.30 -1.34
N VAL A 65 -8.64 -4.16 -1.96
CA VAL A 65 -7.77 -3.11 -1.39
C VAL A 65 -8.41 -2.51 -0.14
N GLY A 66 -9.71 -2.20 -0.19
CA GLY A 66 -10.42 -1.65 0.97
C GLY A 66 -10.44 -2.62 2.16
N PHE A 67 -10.64 -3.91 1.91
CA PHE A 67 -10.55 -4.93 2.95
C PHE A 67 -9.12 -5.04 3.53
N PHE A 68 -8.12 -5.13 2.67
CA PHE A 68 -6.72 -5.22 3.06
C PHE A 68 -6.29 -4.02 3.90
N ASN A 69 -6.48 -2.80 3.40
CA ASN A 69 -6.10 -1.56 4.08
C ASN A 69 -6.73 -1.48 5.48
N LYS A 70 -8.05 -1.74 5.58
CA LYS A 70 -8.77 -1.70 6.86
C LYS A 70 -8.25 -2.72 7.87
N ARG A 71 -7.91 -3.93 7.41
CA ARG A 71 -7.42 -5.00 8.30
C ARG A 71 -5.97 -4.76 8.71
N ALA A 72 -5.13 -4.33 7.77
CA ALA A 72 -3.73 -3.96 8.00
C ALA A 72 -3.61 -2.79 8.98
N GLN A 73 -4.35 -1.70 8.74
CA GLN A 73 -4.40 -0.55 9.64
C GLN A 73 -4.78 -0.98 11.06
N LYS A 74 -5.86 -1.74 11.21
CA LYS A 74 -6.30 -2.20 12.53
C LYS A 74 -5.25 -3.08 13.23
N LEU A 75 -4.52 -3.90 12.49
CA LEU A 75 -3.45 -4.74 13.03
C LEU A 75 -2.29 -3.88 13.53
N LEU A 76 -1.85 -2.91 12.71
CA LEU A 76 -0.75 -2.00 13.05
C LEU A 76 -1.13 -1.07 14.21
N ASP A 77 -2.35 -0.53 14.22
CA ASP A 77 -2.88 0.26 15.34
C ASP A 77 -2.86 -0.52 16.67
N LEU A 78 -3.17 -1.82 16.62
CA LEU A 78 -3.10 -2.71 17.79
C LEU A 78 -1.65 -2.99 18.21
N HIS A 79 -0.74 -3.12 17.25
CA HIS A 79 0.67 -3.36 17.51
C HIS A 79 1.36 -2.13 18.13
N LEU A 80 1.13 -0.95 17.55
CA LEU A 80 1.74 0.33 17.94
C LEU A 80 1.10 0.95 19.19
N ALA A 81 -0.03 0.42 19.69
CA ALA A 81 -0.69 0.94 20.88
C ALA A 81 0.19 0.82 22.15
N SER A 82 0.67 1.96 22.66
CA SER A 82 1.33 2.10 23.98
C SER A 82 0.38 2.67 25.05
N GLY A 83 0.72 2.50 26.34
CA GLY A 83 0.06 3.16 27.48
C GLY A 83 -1.46 2.92 27.62
N PHE A 84 -2.23 4.00 27.83
CA PHE A 84 -3.69 3.98 28.03
C PHE A 84 -4.47 3.38 26.84
N ARG A 85 -3.94 3.48 25.62
CA ARG A 85 -4.56 2.89 24.40
C ARG A 85 -4.57 1.37 24.48
N LYS A 86 -3.49 0.78 25.01
CA LYS A 86 -3.39 -0.66 25.31
C LYS A 86 -4.42 -1.10 26.36
N TYR A 87 -4.64 -0.28 27.39
CA TYR A 87 -5.66 -0.51 28.44
C TYR A 87 -7.10 -0.43 27.89
N PHE A 88 -7.40 0.51 27.01
CA PHE A 88 -8.71 0.62 26.34
C PHE A 88 -9.01 -0.61 25.45
N PHE A 89 -8.02 -1.10 24.70
CA PHE A 89 -8.16 -2.34 23.93
C PHE A 89 -8.27 -3.58 24.83
N TRP A 90 -7.65 -3.55 26.01
CA TRP A 90 -7.77 -4.59 27.03
C TRP A 90 -9.18 -4.66 27.62
N PHE A 91 -9.78 -3.51 27.96
CA PHE A 91 -11.17 -3.41 28.43
C PHE A 91 -12.21 -3.85 27.37
N LYS A 92 -11.92 -3.66 26.07
CA LYS A 92 -12.77 -4.16 24.96
C LYS A 92 -12.64 -5.67 24.70
N GLY A 93 -11.98 -6.44 25.57
CA GLY A 93 -11.96 -7.90 25.52
C GLY A 93 -11.20 -8.52 24.34
N LYS A 94 -10.45 -7.71 23.55
CA LYS A 94 -9.73 -8.18 22.34
C LYS A 94 -8.26 -8.55 22.58
N LEU A 95 -7.75 -8.33 23.79
CA LEU A 95 -6.33 -8.44 24.13
C LEU A 95 -6.02 -9.72 24.92
N ARG A 96 -6.72 -10.83 24.62
CA ARG A 96 -6.40 -12.16 25.17
C ARG A 96 -5.69 -13.08 24.16
N GLY A 97 -5.35 -12.58 22.96
CA GLY A 97 -4.64 -13.31 21.92
C GLY A 97 -3.18 -12.88 21.83
N ASN A 98 -2.27 -13.81 22.12
CA ASN A 98 -0.81 -13.70 22.07
C ASN A 98 -0.28 -12.80 20.93
N HIS A 99 0.80 -12.06 21.19
CA HIS A 99 1.65 -11.38 20.19
C HIS A 99 1.93 -12.26 18.95
N VAL A 100 2.00 -13.59 19.14
CA VAL A 100 2.10 -14.60 18.07
C VAL A 100 0.95 -14.52 17.06
N GLY A 101 -0.29 -14.27 17.50
CA GLY A 101 -1.46 -14.13 16.64
C GLY A 101 -1.46 -12.86 15.79
N LEU A 102 -0.92 -11.75 16.30
CA LEU A 102 -0.74 -10.53 15.50
C LEU A 102 0.31 -10.72 14.40
N ILE A 103 1.41 -11.43 14.73
CA ILE A 103 2.44 -11.77 13.73
C ILE A 103 1.84 -12.62 12.62
N GLU A 104 1.10 -13.67 12.99
CA GLU A 104 0.51 -14.57 12.00
C GLU A 104 -0.55 -13.88 11.16
N GLU A 105 -1.42 -13.07 11.78
CA GLU A 105 -2.39 -12.25 11.03
C GLU A 105 -1.68 -11.29 10.06
N GLY A 106 -0.55 -10.71 10.45
CA GLY A 106 0.26 -9.86 9.58
C GLY A 106 0.77 -10.63 8.36
N LYS A 107 1.23 -11.88 8.54
CA LYS A 107 1.72 -12.72 7.43
C LYS A 107 0.57 -13.11 6.51
N ASP A 108 -0.58 -13.44 7.08
CA ASP A 108 -1.77 -13.79 6.31
C ASP A 108 -2.25 -12.61 5.45
N LEU A 109 -2.13 -11.38 5.95
CA LEU A 109 -2.46 -10.17 5.20
C LEU A 109 -1.51 -9.93 4.03
N VAL A 110 -0.20 -10.08 4.23
CA VAL A 110 0.74 -9.98 3.10
C VAL A 110 0.45 -11.10 2.10
N THR A 111 0.21 -12.33 2.55
CA THR A 111 -0.18 -13.46 1.67
C THR A 111 -1.43 -13.14 0.86
N TYR A 112 -2.43 -12.58 1.52
CA TYR A 112 -3.67 -12.17 0.90
C TYR A 112 -3.43 -11.11 -0.20
N ALA A 113 -2.61 -10.11 0.06
CA ALA A 113 -2.25 -9.09 -0.93
C ALA A 113 -1.61 -9.71 -2.17
N LEU A 114 -0.69 -10.64 -1.95
CA LEU A 114 0.07 -11.33 -3.00
C LEU A 114 -0.82 -12.21 -3.88
N ILE A 115 -1.63 -13.06 -3.25
CA ILE A 115 -2.56 -13.95 -3.97
C ILE A 115 -3.50 -13.12 -4.84
N ASN A 116 -4.01 -12.00 -4.32
CA ASN A 116 -4.88 -11.13 -5.10
C ASN A 116 -4.13 -10.39 -6.22
N ALA A 117 -2.92 -9.90 -5.99
CA ALA A 117 -2.12 -9.26 -7.03
C ALA A 117 -1.80 -10.23 -8.20
N ILE A 118 -1.40 -11.47 -7.87
CA ILE A 118 -1.19 -12.54 -8.86
C ILE A 118 -2.50 -12.86 -9.58
N ALA A 119 -3.62 -12.89 -8.86
CA ALA A 119 -4.92 -13.17 -9.43
C ALA A 119 -5.32 -12.13 -10.49
N ILE A 120 -5.18 -10.85 -10.17
CA ILE A 120 -5.43 -9.71 -11.07
C ILE A 120 -4.53 -9.83 -12.30
N ARG A 121 -3.23 -10.05 -12.10
CA ARG A 121 -2.28 -10.23 -13.21
C ARG A 121 -2.67 -11.40 -14.14
N LYS A 122 -3.05 -12.55 -13.57
CA LYS A 122 -3.44 -13.75 -14.33
C LYS A 122 -4.75 -13.55 -15.08
N ILE A 123 -5.74 -12.83 -14.52
CA ILE A 123 -7.01 -12.59 -15.23
C ILE A 123 -6.84 -11.57 -16.36
N LEU A 124 -6.02 -10.54 -16.17
CA LEU A 124 -5.69 -9.56 -17.23
C LEU A 124 -4.92 -10.21 -18.38
N LYS A 125 -3.89 -11.03 -18.09
CA LYS A 125 -3.22 -11.84 -19.14
C LYS A 125 -4.18 -12.77 -19.88
N LYS A 126 -5.19 -13.28 -19.19
CA LYS A 126 -6.22 -14.13 -19.81
C LYS A 126 -7.15 -13.31 -20.70
N TYR A 127 -7.46 -12.07 -20.34
CA TYR A 127 -8.20 -11.13 -21.17
C TYR A 127 -7.43 -10.92 -22.48
N ASP A 128 -6.19 -10.44 -22.40
CA ASP A 128 -5.31 -10.19 -23.55
C ASP A 128 -5.21 -11.42 -24.47
N LYS A 129 -5.05 -12.61 -23.90
CA LYS A 129 -4.97 -13.87 -24.68
C LYS A 129 -6.27 -14.24 -25.40
N ILE A 130 -7.44 -13.91 -24.84
CA ILE A 130 -8.74 -14.24 -25.46
C ILE A 130 -9.07 -13.25 -26.57
N HIS A 131 -8.71 -11.99 -26.37
CA HIS A 131 -9.04 -10.88 -27.25
C HIS A 131 -7.92 -10.50 -28.22
N TYR A 132 -6.77 -11.19 -28.15
CA TYR A 132 -5.57 -10.86 -28.91
C TYR A 132 -5.15 -9.38 -28.78
N SER A 133 -5.47 -8.77 -27.64
CA SER A 133 -5.31 -7.35 -27.39
C SER A 133 -4.29 -7.04 -26.29
N THR A 134 -3.96 -5.77 -26.13
CA THR A 134 -3.10 -5.25 -25.05
C THR A 134 -3.87 -4.48 -23.99
N GLN A 135 -5.20 -4.44 -24.08
CA GLN A 135 -6.06 -3.65 -23.19
C GLN A 135 -5.98 -4.09 -21.73
N GLY A 136 -5.80 -5.37 -21.44
CA GLY A 136 -5.58 -5.87 -20.08
C GLY A 136 -4.25 -5.39 -19.49
N GLN A 137 -3.20 -5.25 -20.30
CA GLN A 137 -1.98 -4.56 -19.87
C GLN A 137 -2.19 -3.06 -19.70
N ALA A 138 -2.91 -2.40 -20.62
CA ALA A 138 -3.22 -0.98 -20.51
C ALA A 138 -4.01 -0.67 -19.22
N PHE A 139 -5.03 -1.47 -18.91
CA PHE A 139 -5.79 -1.40 -17.67
C PHE A 139 -4.88 -1.62 -16.44
N LYS A 140 -3.93 -2.55 -16.51
CA LYS A 140 -2.98 -2.76 -15.42
C LYS A 140 -2.15 -1.50 -15.16
N SER A 141 -1.58 -0.91 -16.22
CA SER A 141 -0.79 0.32 -16.13
C SER A 141 -1.64 1.48 -15.60
N GLN A 142 -2.88 1.60 -16.07
CA GLN A 142 -3.84 2.59 -15.59
C GLN A 142 -4.21 2.37 -14.12
N ALA A 143 -4.47 1.13 -13.69
CA ALA A 143 -4.76 0.82 -12.30
C ALA A 143 -3.56 1.09 -11.37
N GLN A 144 -2.34 0.95 -11.89
CA GLN A 144 -1.11 1.34 -11.19
C GLN A 144 -0.99 2.86 -11.08
N SER A 145 -1.27 3.60 -12.15
CA SER A 145 -1.22 5.08 -12.14
C SER A 145 -2.33 5.69 -11.29
N MET A 146 -3.48 5.01 -11.16
CA MET A 146 -4.58 5.41 -10.27
C MET A 146 -4.39 4.90 -8.83
N HIS A 147 -3.29 4.20 -8.53
CA HIS A 147 -2.98 3.63 -7.22
C HIS A 147 -4.06 2.70 -6.63
N ILE A 148 -4.80 1.98 -7.49
CA ILE A 148 -5.87 1.05 -7.11
C ILE A 148 -5.34 -0.38 -6.93
N GLY A 149 -4.05 -0.60 -7.18
CA GLY A 149 -3.41 -1.90 -6.97
C GLY A 149 -3.02 -2.13 -5.51
N ILE A 150 -3.25 -3.35 -5.00
CA ILE A 150 -2.89 -3.72 -3.62
C ILE A 150 -1.38 -3.64 -3.34
N LEU A 151 -0.54 -3.79 -4.37
CA LEU A 151 0.91 -3.68 -4.26
C LEU A 151 1.40 -2.23 -4.09
N GLN A 152 0.55 -1.26 -4.42
CA GLN A 152 0.81 0.18 -4.22
C GLN A 152 0.25 0.67 -2.88
N SER A 153 -0.36 -0.21 -2.07
CA SER A 153 -0.92 0.20 -0.80
C SER A 153 0.19 0.55 0.20
N PRO A 154 0.15 1.75 0.83
CA PRO A 154 1.08 2.10 1.90
C PRO A 154 1.09 1.08 3.05
N TRP A 155 -0.07 0.47 3.32
CA TRP A 155 -0.21 -0.54 4.35
C TRP A 155 0.55 -1.83 4.05
N LEU A 156 0.81 -2.13 2.77
CA LEU A 156 1.68 -3.26 2.41
C LEU A 156 3.13 -2.95 2.77
N CYS A 157 3.59 -1.73 2.50
CA CYS A 157 4.93 -1.27 2.88
C CYS A 157 5.11 -1.34 4.40
N GLU A 158 4.15 -0.82 5.18
CA GLU A 158 4.17 -0.92 6.65
C GLU A 158 4.15 -2.34 7.16
N LEU A 159 3.30 -3.23 6.61
CA LEU A 159 3.29 -4.64 7.02
C LEU A 159 4.62 -5.33 6.71
N MET A 160 5.27 -4.99 5.60
CA MET A 160 6.59 -5.54 5.28
C MET A 160 7.65 -5.05 6.27
N ALA A 161 7.65 -3.77 6.63
CA ALA A 161 8.55 -3.23 7.65
C ALA A 161 8.30 -3.86 9.02
N PHE A 162 7.04 -4.00 9.43
CA PHE A 162 6.61 -4.71 10.64
C PHE A 162 7.19 -6.13 10.70
N HIS A 163 7.09 -6.88 9.61
CA HIS A 163 7.64 -8.25 9.54
C HIS A 163 9.15 -8.30 9.68
N ILE A 164 9.87 -7.37 9.03
CA ILE A 164 11.33 -7.30 9.12
C ILE A 164 11.75 -6.94 10.54
N ASN A 165 11.16 -5.89 11.12
CA ASN A 165 11.41 -5.45 12.50
C ASN A 165 11.21 -6.60 13.50
N LEU A 166 10.18 -7.42 13.29
CA LEU A 166 9.91 -8.57 14.15
C LEU A 166 10.86 -9.75 13.94
N ARG A 167 11.30 -10.01 12.69
CA ARG A 167 12.25 -11.09 12.38
C ARG A 167 13.58 -10.87 13.10
N GLU A 168 14.07 -9.63 13.14
CA GLU A 168 15.34 -9.28 13.79
C GLU A 168 15.27 -9.40 15.32
N THR A 169 14.10 -9.20 15.93
CA THR A 169 13.94 -9.35 17.39
C THR A 169 13.89 -10.81 17.87
N LYS A 170 13.73 -11.79 16.98
CA LYS A 170 13.61 -13.21 17.33
C LYS A 170 14.84 -13.99 16.87
N THR A 171 15.83 -14.10 17.75
CA THR A 171 16.99 -15.00 17.58
C THR A 171 16.52 -16.44 17.30
N LYS A 172 16.86 -16.95 16.10
CA LYS A 172 16.82 -18.36 15.66
C LYS A 172 15.72 -19.24 16.29
N SER A 173 14.52 -19.29 15.69
CA SER A 173 13.59 -20.39 15.96
C SER A 173 12.70 -20.74 14.77
N ARG A 174 12.91 -21.97 14.28
CA ARG A 174 12.03 -22.93 13.58
C ARG A 174 11.19 -22.46 12.38
N LYS A 175 11.56 -23.03 11.21
CA LYS A 175 10.78 -23.33 10.00
C LYS A 175 9.44 -22.58 9.89
N THR A 176 9.52 -21.32 9.48
CA THR A 176 8.41 -20.54 8.95
C THR A 176 7.96 -21.12 7.60
N PRO A 177 6.66 -21.07 7.25
CA PRO A 177 6.21 -21.47 5.91
C PRO A 177 6.97 -20.70 4.83
N ALA A 178 7.44 -21.42 3.81
CA ALA A 178 8.37 -20.97 2.75
C ALA A 178 7.90 -19.77 1.88
N LEU A 179 6.76 -19.14 2.20
CA LEU A 179 6.19 -18.04 1.45
C LEU A 179 6.80 -16.66 1.78
N PHE A 180 7.49 -16.50 2.91
CA PHE A 180 7.84 -15.18 3.51
C PHE A 180 9.30 -14.95 3.86
N GLU A 181 10.22 -15.78 3.39
CA GLU A 181 11.65 -15.55 3.62
C GLU A 181 12.22 -14.38 2.80
N GLY A 182 11.45 -13.85 1.84
CA GLY A 182 11.94 -12.96 0.79
C GLY A 182 11.80 -11.45 1.03
N CYS A 183 11.16 -10.98 2.10
CA CYS A 183 11.10 -9.54 2.39
C CYS A 183 12.36 -9.09 3.14
N SER A 184 13.07 -8.09 2.60
CA SER A 184 14.29 -7.55 3.17
C SER A 184 14.47 -6.07 2.80
N LEU A 185 15.22 -5.35 3.63
CA LEU A 185 15.75 -4.04 3.28
C LEU A 185 17.09 -4.24 2.55
N LYS A 186 17.20 -3.69 1.35
CA LYS A 186 18.45 -3.65 0.57
C LYS A 186 19.00 -2.24 0.62
N ILE A 187 20.31 -2.09 0.78
CA ILE A 187 20.97 -0.78 0.72
C ILE A 187 21.96 -0.86 -0.42
N ASN A 188 21.65 -0.21 -1.53
CA ASN A 188 22.52 -0.14 -2.71
C ASN A 188 23.00 1.30 -2.85
N ASP A 189 24.33 1.51 -2.88
CA ASP A 189 24.94 2.84 -3.03
C ASP A 189 24.40 3.89 -2.05
N GLY A 190 24.14 3.48 -0.80
CA GLY A 190 23.59 4.34 0.25
C GLY A 190 22.08 4.60 0.15
N LYS A 191 21.39 4.08 -0.87
CA LYS A 191 19.94 4.21 -1.05
C LYS A 191 19.21 2.94 -0.59
N PRO A 192 18.35 3.03 0.44
CA PRO A 192 17.58 1.89 0.89
C PRO A 192 16.39 1.62 -0.03
N SER A 193 16.16 0.36 -0.33
CA SER A 193 14.95 -0.12 -1.00
C SER A 193 14.36 -1.30 -0.25
N LEU A 194 13.03 -1.32 -0.15
CA LEU A 194 12.30 -2.39 0.49
C LEU A 194 11.92 -3.42 -0.56
N ALA A 195 12.57 -4.57 -0.51
CA ALA A 195 12.36 -5.65 -1.48
C ALA A 195 11.52 -6.77 -0.88
N CYS A 196 10.69 -7.41 -1.69
CA CYS A 196 10.13 -8.72 -1.37
C CYS A 196 10.11 -9.65 -2.58
N GLU A 197 10.76 -10.80 -2.44
CA GLU A 197 10.74 -11.87 -3.44
C GLU A 197 9.58 -12.83 -3.19
N LEU A 198 8.76 -13.05 -4.22
CA LEU A 198 7.46 -13.71 -4.10
C LEU A 198 7.36 -14.90 -5.07
N PHE A 199 6.39 -15.78 -4.80
CA PHE A 199 6.06 -16.92 -5.67
C PHE A 199 5.69 -16.46 -7.09
N ASP A 200 6.07 -17.23 -8.12
CA ASP A 200 5.94 -16.91 -9.55
C ASP A 200 6.77 -15.68 -10.04
N SER A 201 7.94 -15.42 -9.45
CA SER A 201 8.90 -14.38 -9.90
C SER A 201 8.39 -12.94 -9.84
N VAL A 202 7.37 -12.66 -9.00
CA VAL A 202 6.96 -11.28 -8.72
C VAL A 202 7.96 -10.70 -7.72
N LYS A 203 8.70 -9.67 -8.13
CA LYS A 203 9.54 -8.87 -7.23
C LYS A 203 8.82 -7.57 -6.96
N LEU A 204 8.61 -7.28 -5.67
CA LEU A 204 8.24 -5.94 -5.22
C LEU A 204 9.53 -5.26 -4.77
N ASP A 205 9.76 -4.05 -5.26
CA ASP A 205 10.89 -3.21 -4.86
C ASP A 205 10.36 -1.79 -4.70
N VAL A 206 10.44 -1.27 -3.48
CA VAL A 206 9.97 0.07 -3.14
C VAL A 206 11.19 0.90 -2.81
N ASP A 207 11.49 1.88 -3.67
CA ASP A 207 12.53 2.87 -3.40
C ASP A 207 12.10 3.73 -2.21
N LEU A 208 12.98 3.82 -1.21
CA LEU A 208 12.76 4.61 0.00
C LEU A 208 13.51 5.95 -0.06
N THR A 209 13.77 6.45 -1.26
CA THR A 209 14.29 7.79 -1.52
C THR A 209 13.15 8.80 -1.63
N CYS A 210 13.23 9.91 -0.88
CA CYS A 210 12.29 11.01 -1.03
C CYS A 210 12.58 11.78 -2.32
N SER A 211 11.60 11.90 -3.20
CA SER A 211 11.77 12.62 -4.48
C SER A 211 11.89 14.15 -4.35
N ILE A 212 11.75 14.71 -3.14
CA ILE A 212 11.87 16.15 -2.89
C ILE A 212 13.28 16.49 -2.40
N CYS A 213 13.77 15.84 -1.35
CA CYS A 213 15.12 16.07 -0.84
C CYS A 213 16.18 15.16 -1.46
N LEU A 214 15.78 14.14 -2.21
CA LEU A 214 16.64 13.14 -2.87
C LEU A 214 17.45 12.25 -1.91
N ASP A 215 17.19 12.36 -0.61
CA ASP A 215 17.76 11.51 0.44
C ASP A 215 16.80 10.38 0.84
N THR A 216 17.28 9.43 1.62
CA THR A 216 16.44 8.43 2.31
C THR A 216 15.31 9.11 3.08
N VAL A 217 14.08 8.61 2.89
CA VAL A 217 12.89 9.12 3.56
C VAL A 217 13.07 9.13 5.08
N PHE A 218 12.72 10.24 5.72
CA PHE A 218 12.81 10.44 7.16
C PHE A 218 11.44 10.87 7.70
N ASP A 219 10.99 10.25 8.80
CA ASP A 219 9.59 10.36 9.26
C ASP A 219 8.61 10.12 8.09
N PRO A 220 8.68 8.92 7.46
CA PRO A 220 8.03 8.66 6.18
C PRO A 220 6.51 8.77 6.28
N VAL A 221 5.94 9.53 5.33
CA VAL A 221 4.50 9.63 5.13
C VAL A 221 4.13 9.16 3.72
N ALA A 222 3.10 8.34 3.63
CA ALA A 222 2.49 7.99 2.35
C ALA A 222 1.25 8.84 2.11
N LEU A 223 1.19 9.48 0.95
CA LEU A 223 -0.02 10.15 0.48
C LEU A 223 -1.08 9.11 0.05
N THR A 224 -2.34 9.52 -0.14
CA THR A 224 -3.40 8.59 -0.57
C THR A 224 -3.16 8.00 -1.96
N CYS A 225 -2.35 8.67 -2.78
CA CYS A 225 -1.82 8.17 -4.04
C CYS A 225 -0.63 7.21 -3.84
N GLY A 226 -0.35 6.70 -2.64
CA GLY A 226 0.70 5.70 -2.40
C GLY A 226 2.15 6.19 -2.44
N HIS A 227 2.42 7.41 -2.92
CA HIS A 227 3.77 7.99 -2.94
C HIS A 227 4.26 8.35 -1.54
N ILE A 228 5.52 8.04 -1.25
CA ILE A 228 6.15 8.20 0.06
C ILE A 228 7.12 9.38 0.03
N PHE A 229 7.06 10.22 1.06
CA PHE A 229 7.93 11.39 1.24
C PHE A 229 8.36 11.51 2.70
N CYS A 230 9.36 12.34 3.00
CA CYS A 230 9.59 12.80 4.36
C CYS A 230 8.40 13.66 4.83
N PHE A 231 8.03 13.59 6.11
CA PHE A 231 6.93 14.39 6.66
C PHE A 231 7.07 15.88 6.37
N MET A 232 8.25 16.45 6.61
CA MET A 232 8.51 17.88 6.38
C MET A 232 8.49 18.25 4.89
N CYS A 233 9.00 17.37 4.03
CA CYS A 233 8.94 17.53 2.58
C CYS A 233 7.50 17.52 2.07
N ALA A 234 6.67 16.62 2.60
CA ALA A 234 5.24 16.58 2.28
C ALA A 234 4.50 17.84 2.77
N CYS A 235 4.82 18.35 3.97
CA CYS A 235 4.21 19.57 4.49
C CYS A 235 4.55 20.78 3.61
N SER A 236 5.82 20.92 3.25
CA SER A 236 6.28 21.97 2.32
C SER A 236 5.58 21.89 0.96
N ALA A 237 5.48 20.68 0.38
CA ALA A 237 4.79 20.47 -0.89
C ALA A 237 3.27 20.73 -0.83
N ALA A 238 2.66 20.55 0.35
CA ALA A 238 1.27 20.85 0.61
C ALA A 238 1.02 22.31 1.00
N SER A 239 2.06 23.17 1.01
CA SER A 239 1.98 24.55 1.47
C SER A 239 1.42 24.71 2.89
N VAL A 240 1.71 23.75 3.77
CA VAL A 240 1.28 23.76 5.18
C VAL A 240 2.47 23.74 6.12
N THR A 241 2.29 24.27 7.33
CA THR A 241 3.30 24.13 8.37
C THR A 241 3.26 22.73 8.96
N ILE A 242 4.37 22.29 9.55
CA ILE A 242 4.42 21.03 10.31
C ILE A 242 3.49 21.03 11.54
N VAL A 243 3.07 22.21 12.01
CA VAL A 243 2.17 22.37 13.17
C VAL A 243 0.73 22.12 12.75
N ASP A 244 0.32 22.69 11.61
CA ASP A 244 -1.00 22.45 11.02
C ASP A 244 -1.13 21.00 10.53
N GLY A 245 -0.04 20.47 9.97
CA GLY A 245 0.06 19.13 9.41
C GLY A 245 -0.66 18.97 8.08
N LEU A 246 -0.50 17.79 7.48
CA LEU A 246 -0.97 17.49 6.12
C LEU A 246 -2.48 17.55 5.93
N LYS A 247 -3.25 17.46 7.03
CA LYS A 247 -4.72 17.56 6.98
C LYS A 247 -5.22 18.97 6.71
N ALA A 248 -4.41 19.98 6.97
CA ALA A 248 -4.74 21.38 6.67
C ALA A 248 -4.50 21.75 5.19
N ALA A 249 -3.95 20.83 4.39
CA ALA A 249 -3.63 21.09 3.00
C ALA A 249 -4.89 21.39 2.18
N GLU A 250 -4.79 22.39 1.30
CA GLU A 250 -5.91 22.70 0.41
C GLU A 250 -6.16 21.55 -0.59
N PRO A 251 -7.42 21.26 -0.97
CA PRO A 251 -7.74 20.21 -1.94
C PRO A 251 -7.08 20.35 -3.32
N LYS A 252 -6.64 21.57 -3.68
CA LYS A 252 -5.97 21.89 -4.95
C LYS A 252 -4.51 21.45 -4.99
N GLU A 253 -3.88 21.25 -3.83
CA GLU A 253 -2.50 20.84 -3.72
C GLU A 253 -2.30 19.43 -4.31
N LYS A 254 -1.18 19.25 -5.01
CA LYS A 254 -0.93 18.09 -5.87
C LYS A 254 0.26 17.29 -5.38
N CYS A 255 0.19 15.97 -5.52
CA CYS A 255 1.35 15.10 -5.33
C CYS A 255 2.53 15.57 -6.21
N PRO A 256 3.74 15.75 -5.68
CA PRO A 256 4.92 16.13 -6.47
C PRO A 256 5.30 15.11 -7.55
N LEU A 257 4.92 13.83 -7.36
CA LEU A 257 5.24 12.74 -8.28
C LEU A 257 4.16 12.51 -9.34
N CYS A 258 2.92 12.20 -8.95
CA CYS A 258 1.85 11.90 -9.91
C CYS A 258 0.92 13.06 -10.24
N ARG A 259 1.06 14.21 -9.57
CA ARG A 259 0.22 15.40 -9.76
C ARG A 259 -1.28 15.22 -9.44
N GLU A 260 -1.65 14.10 -8.81
CA GLU A 260 -3.01 13.90 -8.31
C GLU A 260 -3.33 14.91 -7.19
N THR A 261 -4.56 15.45 -7.21
CA THR A 261 -5.08 16.37 -6.20
C THR A 261 -5.73 15.62 -5.03
N ARG A 262 -5.95 16.30 -3.90
CA ARG A 262 -6.63 15.73 -2.71
C ARG A 262 -5.92 14.53 -2.10
N VAL A 263 -4.58 14.51 -2.20
CA VAL A 263 -3.77 13.36 -1.78
C VAL A 263 -3.26 13.44 -0.33
N TYR A 264 -3.38 14.61 0.30
CA TYR A 264 -2.78 14.91 1.61
C TYR A 264 -3.71 14.65 2.81
N GLU A 265 -5.03 14.83 2.66
CA GLU A 265 -6.01 14.69 3.75
C GLU A 265 -5.98 13.31 4.42
N GLY A 266 -5.77 12.26 3.62
CA GLY A 266 -5.69 10.87 4.07
C GLY A 266 -4.27 10.33 4.20
N ALA A 267 -3.25 11.18 4.30
CA ALA A 267 -1.86 10.74 4.43
C ALA A 267 -1.66 9.87 5.68
N VAL A 268 -0.80 8.86 5.55
CA VAL A 268 -0.53 7.85 6.58
C VAL A 268 0.94 7.94 6.98
N HIS A 269 1.23 8.07 8.28
CA HIS A 269 2.58 7.92 8.80
C HIS A 269 2.97 6.44 8.82
N LEU A 270 4.18 6.15 8.33
CA LEU A 270 4.71 4.80 8.19
C LEU A 270 5.68 4.53 9.36
N GLU A 271 5.12 4.23 10.53
CA GLU A 271 5.87 4.10 11.80
C GLU A 271 6.82 2.89 11.80
N GLU A 272 6.38 1.75 11.28
CA GLU A 272 7.21 0.55 11.20
C GLU A 272 8.37 0.74 10.23
N LEU A 273 8.11 1.41 9.11
CA LEU A 273 9.13 1.79 8.16
C LEU A 273 10.13 2.76 8.79
N SER A 274 9.66 3.75 9.55
CA SER A 274 10.50 4.68 10.29
C SER A 274 11.41 3.94 11.28
N MET A 275 10.85 3.01 12.05
CA MET A 275 11.63 2.18 12.98
C MET A 275 12.66 1.32 12.26
N LEU A 276 12.29 0.71 11.13
CA LEU A 276 13.20 -0.09 10.31
C LEU A 276 14.38 0.75 9.81
N LEU A 277 14.10 1.90 9.19
CA LEU A 277 15.12 2.81 8.68
C LEU A 277 16.03 3.35 9.78
N SER A 278 15.48 3.67 10.95
CA SER A 278 16.28 4.15 12.09
C SER A 278 17.32 3.14 12.57
N ARG A 279 17.02 1.84 12.47
CA ARG A 279 17.91 0.76 12.87
C ARG A 279 18.92 0.42 11.77
N SER A 280 18.46 0.35 10.52
CA SER A 280 19.29 -0.04 9.39
C SER A 280 20.24 1.07 8.91
N CYS A 281 19.89 2.34 9.12
CA CYS A 281 20.66 3.50 8.66
C CYS A 281 21.04 4.43 9.84
N HIS A 282 21.54 3.86 10.94
CA HIS A 282 21.70 4.55 12.24
C HIS A 282 22.44 5.89 12.18
N GLU A 283 23.63 5.95 11.56
CA GLU A 283 24.44 7.16 11.54
C GLU A 283 23.77 8.31 10.77
N TYR A 284 23.27 8.02 9.55
CA TYR A 284 22.47 8.97 8.77
C TYR A 284 21.22 9.41 9.55
N TRP A 285 20.52 8.46 10.17
CA TRP A 285 19.28 8.74 10.89
C TRP A 285 19.50 9.66 12.09
N GLU A 286 20.58 9.45 12.85
CA GLU A 286 20.93 10.29 13.99
C GLU A 286 21.28 11.72 13.56
N GLN A 287 22.10 11.87 12.51
CA GLN A 287 22.43 13.19 11.95
C GLN A 287 21.18 13.91 11.42
N ARG A 288 20.31 13.19 10.71
CA ARG A 288 19.07 13.74 10.16
C ARG A 288 18.10 14.15 11.27
N LEU A 289 17.99 13.36 12.33
CA LEU A 289 17.15 13.65 13.49
C LEU A 289 17.57 14.97 14.17
N GLN A 290 18.86 15.21 14.38
CA GLN A 290 19.33 16.46 14.98
C GLN A 290 19.01 17.67 14.08
N THR A 291 19.27 17.54 12.78
CA THR A 291 19.02 18.60 11.80
C THR A 291 17.53 18.94 11.70
N GLU A 292 16.66 17.93 11.55
CA GLU A 292 15.21 18.15 11.49
C GLU A 292 14.64 18.64 12.81
N ARG A 293 15.19 18.27 13.97
CA ARG A 293 14.72 18.78 15.25
C ARG A 293 14.89 20.29 15.36
N ILE A 294 16.05 20.81 14.94
CA ILE A 294 16.33 22.26 14.92
C ILE A 294 15.33 22.96 13.97
N GLU A 295 15.16 22.41 12.78
CA GLU A 295 14.26 22.98 11.78
C GLU A 295 12.78 22.93 12.20
N ARG A 296 12.34 21.84 12.85
CA ARG A 296 10.97 21.72 13.39
C ARG A 296 10.71 22.77 14.46
N ILE A 297 11.65 22.99 15.38
CA ILE A 297 11.53 24.04 16.40
C ILE A 297 11.45 25.43 15.73
N ARG A 298 12.29 25.68 14.73
CA ARG A 298 12.28 26.93 13.96
C ARG A 298 10.93 27.19 13.29
N GLN A 299 10.39 26.21 12.58
CA GLN A 299 9.09 26.33 11.90
C GLN A 299 7.93 26.49 12.88
N ALA A 300 7.94 25.76 14.00
CA ALA A 300 6.93 25.91 15.04
C ALA A 300 6.94 27.32 15.65
N LYS A 301 8.13 27.88 15.92
CA LYS A 301 8.26 29.25 16.41
C LYS A 301 7.70 30.26 15.40
N GLN A 302 8.06 30.14 14.13
CA GLN A 302 7.56 31.01 13.06
C GLN A 302 6.04 30.91 12.88
N HIS A 303 5.48 29.70 12.98
CA HIS A 303 4.04 29.47 12.93
C HIS A 303 3.31 30.25 14.03
N TRP A 304 3.74 30.09 15.29
CA TRP A 304 3.11 30.78 16.42
C TRP A 304 3.31 32.29 16.38
N GLU A 305 4.48 32.78 15.96
CA GLU A 305 4.70 34.22 15.75
C GLU A 305 3.77 34.80 14.68
N SER A 306 3.55 34.07 13.59
CA SER A 306 2.61 34.46 12.53
C SER A 306 1.16 34.49 13.04
N GLN A 307 0.74 33.47 13.79
CA GLN A 307 -0.58 33.41 14.41
C GLN A 307 -0.79 34.56 15.41
N CYS A 308 0.21 34.86 16.25
CA CYS A 308 0.15 36.00 17.17
C CYS A 308 0.04 37.33 16.43
N ARG A 309 0.80 37.54 15.35
CA ARG A 309 0.70 38.75 14.51
C ARG A 309 -0.67 38.91 13.88
N ALA A 310 -1.20 37.84 13.26
CA ALA A 310 -2.53 37.81 12.69
C ALA A 310 -3.62 38.12 13.74
N PHE A 311 -3.48 37.60 14.97
CA PHE A 311 -4.38 37.88 16.08
C PHE A 311 -4.29 39.34 16.56
N MET A 312 -3.08 39.91 16.60
CA MET A 312 -2.84 41.31 17.00
C MET A 312 -3.17 42.32 15.89
N GLY A 313 -3.46 41.87 14.66
CA GLY A 313 -3.77 42.74 13.52
C GLY A 313 -2.56 43.53 13.00
N VAL A 314 -1.34 43.02 13.21
CA VAL A 314 -0.06 43.62 12.77
C VAL A 314 0.57 42.77 11.68
#